data_AF-A0A352STE5-F1
#
_entry.id   AF-A0A352STE5-F1
#
_cell.length_a   1.000
_cell.length_b   1.000
_cell.length_c   1.000
_cell.angle_alpha   90.00
_cell.angle_beta   90.00
_cell.angle_gamma   90.00
#
_symmetry.space_group_name_H-M   'P 1'
#
loop_
_entity.id
_entity.type
_entity.pdbx_description
1 polymer ?
#
loop_
_entity_poly.entity_id
_entity_poly.type
_entity_poly.pdbx_seq_one_letter_code
_entity_poly.pdbx_strand_id
1 'polypeptide(L)'
;DASPFMGMGNFDAAKKLHAAYGEKTALALCGPVGEYLGLMAGVAFSDTDNRPSRLAARGGVGAVMGAKKIKAVVIDKDRMPPVHDRKKVMGAIKDYGKKLGESVAVQSLKTTGTAMVADLTNHLGALPVRNFSGGQLTTADDGPLKMGGDFIRELNSGRGGEISHACMPGCLIKCSNVYVDDTGRELVSPLEYETIGLLGTNCGLTEPDDVARLNETANDLGVDSIELGATIAVLMEAGEGAFGDLGFMQACLEEIRAGSEKGRLYASGTARVGAALKVARVPVIKKQAISAYDPRVIEVTGISMMLTAQGADHTVGNAPSFKCDDKSIAELVAESLRMQINSAVADSFGLCVFGRSVTDDN
;
A
#
# COMPACT_ATOMS: atom_id res chain seq x y z
N ASP A 1 30.57 -1.09 5.19
CA ASP A 1 30.21 -2.48 5.50
C ASP A 1 28.83 -2.48 6.14
N ALA A 2 27.96 -3.42 5.75
CA ALA A 2 26.60 -3.55 6.26
C ALA A 2 26.36 -4.87 7.02
N SER A 3 27.40 -5.70 7.22
CA SER A 3 27.31 -6.96 7.97
C SER A 3 26.55 -6.86 9.30
N PRO A 4 26.68 -5.79 10.12
CA PRO A 4 25.93 -5.66 11.37
C PRO A 4 24.41 -5.49 11.22
N PHE A 5 23.89 -5.28 10.01
CA PHE A 5 22.47 -5.04 9.73
C PHE A 5 21.83 -6.15 8.88
N MET A 6 22.63 -7.07 8.33
CA MET A 6 22.15 -8.15 7.47
C MET A 6 21.20 -9.08 8.23
N GLY A 7 20.14 -9.54 7.56
CA GLY A 7 19.11 -10.42 8.10
C GLY A 7 18.12 -9.74 9.06
N MET A 8 18.33 -8.47 9.41
CA MET A 8 17.43 -7.74 10.30
C MET A 8 16.18 -7.27 9.56
N GLY A 9 15.06 -7.35 10.26
CA GLY A 9 13.84 -6.65 9.90
C GLY A 9 14.08 -5.12 9.84
N ASN A 10 13.23 -4.43 9.08
CA ASN A 10 13.38 -3.01 8.82
C ASN A 10 13.38 -2.17 10.08
N PHE A 11 12.55 -2.50 11.08
CA PHE A 11 12.45 -1.69 12.31
C PHE A 11 13.73 -1.79 13.16
N ASP A 12 14.26 -3.00 13.35
CA ASP A 12 15.52 -3.19 14.06
C ASP A 12 16.72 -2.59 13.31
N ALA A 13 16.75 -2.75 11.97
CA ALA A 13 17.77 -2.13 11.14
C ALA A 13 17.72 -0.61 11.23
N ALA A 14 16.54 0.00 11.12
CA ALA A 14 16.35 1.45 11.23
C ALA A 14 16.83 1.97 12.59
N LYS A 15 16.43 1.32 13.69
CA LYS A 15 16.87 1.68 15.04
C LYS A 15 18.39 1.68 15.18
N LYS A 16 19.08 0.65 14.66
CA LYS A 16 20.55 0.59 14.71
C LYS A 16 21.21 1.62 13.80
N LEU A 17 20.64 1.89 12.63
CA LEU A 17 21.15 2.89 11.71
C LEU A 17 21.02 4.31 12.28
N HIS A 18 19.88 4.65 12.89
CA HIS A 18 19.71 5.94 13.57
C HIS A 18 20.62 6.07 14.80
N ALA A 19 20.86 4.99 15.55
CA ALA A 19 21.84 5.00 16.62
C ALA A 19 23.28 5.22 16.13
N ALA A 20 23.62 4.72 14.93
CA ALA A 20 24.97 4.83 14.36
C ALA A 20 25.21 6.16 13.64
N TYR A 21 24.20 6.71 12.95
CA TYR A 21 24.34 7.87 12.06
C TYR A 21 23.52 9.09 12.51
N GLY A 22 22.71 8.97 13.56
CA GLY A 22 21.89 10.02 14.14
C GLY A 22 20.45 10.08 13.62
N GLU A 23 19.57 10.68 14.42
CA GLU A 23 18.13 10.82 14.14
C GLU A 23 17.80 11.82 13.01
N LYS A 24 18.77 12.67 12.65
CA LYS A 24 18.65 13.63 11.53
C LYS A 24 19.02 13.00 10.18
N THR A 25 18.68 11.73 10.00
CA THR A 25 18.89 10.98 8.77
C THR A 25 17.56 10.46 8.22
N ALA A 26 17.49 10.27 6.91
CA ALA A 26 16.45 9.51 6.24
C ALA A 26 17.06 8.20 5.72
N LEU A 27 16.31 7.11 5.82
CA LEU A 27 16.76 5.79 5.40
C LEU A 27 16.00 5.34 4.16
N ALA A 28 16.68 4.61 3.29
CA ALA A 28 16.09 3.68 2.32
C ALA A 28 16.65 2.28 2.63
N LEU A 29 15.78 1.31 2.91
CA LEU A 29 16.14 0.03 3.50
C LEU A 29 15.72 -1.13 2.61
N CYS A 30 16.65 -2.08 2.44
CA CYS A 30 16.38 -3.40 1.93
C CYS A 30 16.00 -4.31 3.10
N GLY A 31 14.76 -4.76 3.15
CA GLY A 31 14.31 -5.74 4.13
C GLY A 31 14.93 -7.13 3.92
N PRO A 32 14.74 -8.07 4.86
CA PRO A 32 15.32 -9.42 4.78
C PRO A 32 14.86 -10.18 3.54
N VAL A 33 13.64 -9.93 3.04
CA VAL A 33 13.11 -10.56 1.82
C VAL A 33 13.85 -10.07 0.57
N GLY A 34 14.23 -8.79 0.54
CA GLY A 34 15.06 -8.24 -0.53
C GLY A 34 16.46 -8.83 -0.55
N GLU A 35 17.04 -9.13 0.61
CA GLU A 35 18.40 -9.69 0.72
C GLU A 35 18.54 -11.05 0.03
N TYR A 36 17.53 -11.91 0.10
CA TYR A 36 17.50 -13.20 -0.61
C TYR A 36 16.79 -13.13 -1.98
N LEU A 37 16.47 -11.93 -2.46
CA LEU A 37 15.89 -11.65 -3.79
C LEU A 37 14.43 -12.09 -3.97
N GLY A 38 13.62 -12.06 -2.90
CA GLY A 38 12.18 -12.26 -3.01
C GLY A 38 11.52 -11.18 -3.87
N LEU A 39 10.75 -11.58 -4.88
CA LEU A 39 10.20 -10.67 -5.90
C LEU A 39 9.09 -9.75 -5.40
N MET A 40 8.50 -10.05 -4.25
CA MET A 40 7.57 -9.14 -3.56
C MET A 40 8.28 -8.09 -2.68
N ALA A 41 9.62 -8.08 -2.62
CA ALA A 41 10.36 -7.12 -1.80
C ALA A 41 10.27 -5.70 -2.36
N GLY A 42 9.99 -4.75 -1.47
CA GLY A 42 10.06 -3.31 -1.72
C GLY A 42 11.28 -2.66 -1.06
N VAL A 43 11.34 -1.33 -1.14
CA VAL A 43 12.33 -0.51 -0.42
C VAL A 43 11.61 0.35 0.61
N ALA A 44 11.97 0.20 1.88
CA ALA A 44 11.33 0.90 2.99
C ALA A 44 12.04 2.21 3.30
N PHE A 45 11.27 3.28 3.53
CA PHE A 45 11.73 4.62 3.79
C PHE A 45 11.23 5.12 5.14
N SER A 46 12.06 5.94 5.79
CA SER A 46 11.69 6.64 7.01
C SER A 46 10.54 7.63 6.76
N ASP A 47 9.55 7.63 7.64
CA ASP A 47 8.55 8.70 7.74
C ASP A 47 9.08 9.89 8.58
N THR A 48 8.18 10.82 8.96
CA THR A 48 8.55 12.00 9.76
C THR A 48 9.03 11.66 11.17
N ASP A 49 8.65 10.50 11.70
CA ASP A 49 8.99 10.01 13.03
C ASP A 49 10.06 8.90 12.98
N ASN A 50 10.78 8.82 11.85
CA ASN A 50 11.84 7.86 11.60
C ASN A 50 11.38 6.39 11.54
N ARG A 51 10.07 6.12 11.40
CA ARG A 51 9.54 4.77 11.19
C ARG A 51 9.82 4.32 9.75
N PRO A 52 10.36 3.11 9.50
CA PRO A 52 10.62 2.61 8.14
C PRO A 52 9.33 2.06 7.48
N SER A 53 8.25 2.83 7.49
CA SER A 53 6.90 2.35 7.14
C SER A 53 6.38 2.86 5.78
N ARG A 54 7.17 3.67 5.05
CA ARG A 54 6.81 4.12 3.70
C ARG A 54 7.50 3.23 2.68
N LEU A 55 6.76 2.63 1.75
CA LEU A 55 7.33 1.57 0.91
C LEU A 55 7.24 1.93 -0.58
N ALA A 56 8.38 1.91 -1.28
CA ALA A 56 8.38 1.67 -2.72
C ALA A 56 8.18 0.16 -2.92
N ALA A 57 6.92 -0.25 -2.95
CA ALA A 57 6.52 -1.63 -2.72
C ALA A 57 6.66 -2.52 -3.96
N ARG A 58 6.11 -2.06 -5.09
CA ARG A 58 5.68 -2.96 -6.16
C ARG A 58 6.75 -3.15 -7.22
N GLY A 59 6.71 -4.31 -7.90
CA GLY A 59 7.62 -4.63 -9.00
C GLY A 59 8.97 -5.20 -8.60
N GLY A 60 9.17 -5.56 -7.33
CA GLY A 60 10.39 -6.23 -6.87
C GLY A 60 11.62 -5.34 -6.78
N VAL A 61 11.43 -4.04 -6.58
CA VAL A 61 12.53 -3.06 -6.46
C VAL A 61 13.45 -3.35 -5.27
N GLY A 62 12.93 -3.94 -4.19
CA GLY A 62 13.72 -4.41 -3.06
C GLY A 62 14.66 -5.57 -3.43
N ALA A 63 14.20 -6.50 -4.27
CA ALA A 63 15.05 -7.57 -4.79
C ALA A 63 16.19 -7.02 -5.67
N VAL A 64 15.93 -5.96 -6.45
CA VAL A 64 16.97 -5.29 -7.23
C VAL A 64 18.01 -4.63 -6.31
N MET A 65 17.57 -3.97 -5.24
CA MET A 65 18.46 -3.38 -4.23
C MET A 65 19.33 -4.46 -3.55
N GLY A 66 18.72 -5.59 -3.17
CA GLY A 66 19.41 -6.76 -2.62
C GLY A 66 20.39 -7.41 -3.60
N ALA A 67 20.04 -7.52 -4.89
CA ALA A 67 20.93 -8.05 -5.93
C ALA A 67 22.19 -7.20 -6.12
N LYS A 68 22.08 -5.88 -5.86
CA LYS A 68 23.22 -4.95 -5.82
C LYS A 68 23.97 -4.97 -4.50
N LYS A 69 23.56 -5.81 -3.54
CA LYS A 69 24.13 -5.96 -2.20
C LYS A 69 24.09 -4.65 -1.40
N ILE A 70 23.01 -3.88 -1.56
CA ILE A 70 22.80 -2.64 -0.82
C ILE A 70 21.78 -2.91 0.30
N LYS A 71 22.22 -2.89 1.56
CA LYS A 71 21.31 -3.05 2.71
C LYS A 71 20.53 -1.77 3.02
N ALA A 72 21.22 -0.64 2.96
CA ALA A 72 20.63 0.64 3.29
C ALA A 72 21.33 1.78 2.52
N VAL A 73 20.58 2.84 2.27
CA VAL A 73 21.10 4.17 1.95
C VAL A 73 20.71 5.09 3.10
N VAL A 74 21.70 5.74 3.70
CA VAL A 74 21.52 6.69 4.80
C VAL A 74 21.83 8.08 4.26
N ILE A 75 20.88 9.01 4.41
CA ILE A 75 20.98 10.36 3.87
C ILE A 75 20.77 11.37 4.99
N ASP A 76 21.74 12.27 5.20
CA ASP A 76 21.59 13.36 6.14
C ASP A 76 20.50 14.35 5.70
N LYS A 77 19.63 14.72 6.64
CA LYS A 77 18.66 15.80 6.46
C LYS A 77 19.42 17.12 6.62
N ASP A 78 19.93 17.68 5.53
CA ASP A 78 20.65 18.96 5.51
C ASP A 78 19.70 20.17 5.45
N ARG A 79 19.56 20.80 4.27
CA ARG A 79 18.80 22.03 4.09
C ARG A 79 17.90 21.96 2.86
N MET A 80 16.90 22.82 2.85
CA MET A 80 16.04 23.01 1.68
C MET A 80 16.91 23.39 0.46
N PRO A 81 16.67 22.76 -0.71
CA PRO A 81 17.41 23.10 -1.92
C PRO A 81 17.13 24.56 -2.33
N PRO A 82 18.10 25.24 -2.98
CA PRO A 82 17.87 26.57 -3.51
C PRO A 82 16.77 26.52 -4.57
N VAL A 83 15.85 27.49 -4.54
CA VAL A 83 14.79 27.66 -5.52
C VAL A 83 15.01 28.97 -6.28
N HIS A 84 14.76 28.96 -7.59
CA HIS A 84 15.04 30.10 -8.47
C HIS A 84 14.30 31.38 -8.05
N ASP A 85 13.00 31.29 -7.77
CA ASP A 85 12.18 32.40 -7.27
C ASP A 85 11.46 31.97 -5.98
N ARG A 86 12.10 32.23 -4.85
CA ARG A 86 11.58 31.85 -3.53
C ARG A 86 10.22 32.49 -3.24
N LYS A 87 9.99 33.74 -3.64
CA LYS A 87 8.72 34.43 -3.36
C LYS A 87 7.58 33.77 -4.12
N LYS A 88 7.80 33.47 -5.40
CA LYS A 88 6.81 32.79 -6.25
C LYS A 88 6.53 31.37 -5.76
N VAL A 89 7.57 30.61 -5.42
CA VAL A 89 7.41 29.24 -4.88
C VAL A 89 6.61 29.24 -3.58
N MET A 90 6.94 30.11 -2.63
CA MET A 90 6.18 30.20 -1.38
C MET A 90 4.73 30.65 -1.60
N GLY A 91 4.48 31.52 -2.57
CA GLY A 91 3.12 31.89 -3.00
C GLY A 91 2.35 30.69 -3.53
N ALA A 92 2.94 29.92 -4.45
CA ALA A 92 2.34 28.72 -5.02
C ALA A 92 2.04 27.65 -3.96
N ILE A 93 2.95 27.43 -2.99
CA ILE A 93 2.72 26.50 -1.87
C ILE A 93 1.52 26.96 -1.01
N LYS A 94 1.40 28.27 -0.75
CA LYS A 94 0.28 28.81 0.03
C LYS A 94 -1.05 28.63 -0.71
N ASP A 95 -1.08 28.92 -2.01
CA ASP A 95 -2.28 28.77 -2.83
C ASP A 95 -2.68 27.29 -2.95
N TYR A 96 -1.70 26.40 -3.17
CA TYR A 96 -1.91 24.96 -3.16
C TYR A 96 -2.46 24.46 -1.82
N GLY A 97 -1.89 24.92 -0.70
CA GLY A 97 -2.38 24.58 0.64
C GLY A 97 -3.80 25.07 0.90
N LYS A 98 -4.18 26.23 0.37
CA LYS A 98 -5.57 26.72 0.42
C LYS A 98 -6.51 25.79 -0.34
N LYS A 99 -6.17 25.45 -1.59
CA LYS A 99 -6.98 24.53 -2.40
C LYS A 99 -7.16 23.16 -1.72
N LEU A 100 -6.09 22.61 -1.16
CA LEU A 100 -6.16 21.36 -0.38
C LEU A 100 -7.10 21.47 0.81
N GLY A 101 -7.05 22.58 1.56
CA GLY A 101 -7.91 22.80 2.72
C GLY A 101 -9.40 22.93 2.36
N GLU A 102 -9.72 23.41 1.16
CA GLU A 102 -11.08 23.55 0.64
C GLU A 102 -11.63 22.26 -0.02
N SER A 103 -10.76 21.30 -0.32
CA SER A 103 -11.15 20.04 -0.98
C SER A 103 -11.81 19.04 -0.03
N VAL A 104 -13.06 18.68 -0.32
CA VAL A 104 -13.81 17.65 0.43
C VAL A 104 -13.06 16.32 0.41
N ALA A 105 -12.51 15.91 -0.74
CA ALA A 105 -11.76 14.65 -0.86
C ALA A 105 -10.53 14.63 0.06
N VAL A 106 -9.81 15.75 0.18
CA VAL A 106 -8.66 15.87 1.08
C VAL A 106 -9.09 15.86 2.55
N GLN A 107 -10.20 16.51 2.88
CA GLN A 107 -10.77 16.47 4.24
C GLN A 107 -11.19 15.05 4.64
N SER A 108 -11.78 14.28 3.73
CA SER A 108 -12.10 12.87 3.95
C SER A 108 -10.83 12.04 4.17
N LEU A 109 -9.83 12.15 3.28
CA LEU A 109 -8.55 11.46 3.43
C LEU A 109 -7.87 11.76 4.77
N LYS A 110 -7.95 12.99 5.27
CA LYS A 110 -7.39 13.37 6.57
C LYS A 110 -8.15 12.76 7.75
N THR A 111 -9.42 12.40 7.57
CA THR A 111 -10.30 11.96 8.66
C THR A 111 -10.36 10.44 8.76
N THR A 112 -10.46 9.75 7.63
CA THR A 112 -10.66 8.29 7.54
C THR A 112 -9.50 7.59 6.81
N GLY A 113 -8.47 8.33 6.39
CA GLY A 113 -7.36 7.78 5.62
C GLY A 113 -7.81 7.25 4.27
N THR A 114 -7.01 6.38 3.67
CA THR A 114 -7.43 5.67 2.45
C THR A 114 -8.47 4.59 2.75
N ALA A 115 -8.60 4.14 4.00
CA ALA A 115 -9.52 3.08 4.41
C ALA A 115 -10.99 3.36 4.03
N MET A 116 -11.40 4.62 3.86
CA MET A 116 -12.72 4.99 3.30
C MET A 116 -13.02 4.35 1.93
N VAL A 117 -11.97 3.99 1.18
CA VAL A 117 -12.13 3.33 -0.11
C VAL A 117 -12.66 1.90 0.06
N ALA A 118 -12.48 1.27 1.23
CA ALA A 118 -13.13 -0.01 1.54
C ALA A 118 -14.65 0.15 1.63
N ASP A 119 -15.14 1.24 2.23
CA ASP A 119 -16.59 1.53 2.28
C ASP A 119 -17.14 1.74 0.86
N LEU A 120 -16.45 2.56 0.06
CA LEU A 120 -16.83 2.83 -1.33
C LEU A 120 -16.86 1.53 -2.16
N THR A 121 -15.79 0.75 -2.14
CA THR A 121 -15.68 -0.44 -2.98
C THR A 121 -16.58 -1.57 -2.50
N ASN A 122 -16.82 -1.71 -1.20
CA ASN A 122 -17.84 -2.63 -0.70
C ASN A 122 -19.24 -2.21 -1.17
N HIS A 123 -19.56 -0.92 -1.14
CA HIS A 123 -20.85 -0.43 -1.62
C HIS A 123 -21.03 -0.70 -3.12
N LEU A 124 -20.00 -0.46 -3.93
CA LEU A 124 -20.03 -0.66 -5.38
C LEU A 124 -19.99 -2.13 -5.82
N GLY A 125 -19.66 -3.07 -4.93
CA GLY A 125 -19.40 -4.46 -5.33
C GLY A 125 -18.03 -4.69 -5.95
N ALA A 126 -17.05 -3.84 -5.62
CA ALA A 126 -15.70 -3.84 -6.16
C ALA A 126 -14.59 -4.16 -5.14
N LEU A 127 -14.95 -4.49 -3.89
CA LEU A 127 -13.99 -4.87 -2.85
C LEU A 127 -13.58 -6.34 -3.03
N PRO A 128 -12.30 -6.68 -3.17
CA PRO A 128 -11.89 -8.06 -3.34
C PRO A 128 -12.18 -8.89 -2.09
N VAL A 129 -12.96 -9.96 -2.26
CA VAL A 129 -13.26 -10.92 -1.19
C VAL A 129 -12.91 -12.33 -1.64
N ARG A 130 -12.09 -13.02 -0.83
CA ARG A 130 -11.65 -14.41 -1.04
C ARG A 130 -11.07 -14.66 -2.44
N ASN A 131 -9.88 -14.14 -2.71
CA ASN A 131 -9.20 -14.12 -4.01
C ASN A 131 -10.05 -13.53 -5.15
N PHE A 132 -10.70 -12.37 -4.96
CA PHE A 132 -11.62 -11.77 -5.93
C PHE A 132 -12.82 -12.68 -6.33
N SER A 133 -13.25 -13.61 -5.46
CA SER A 133 -14.46 -14.42 -5.74
C SER A 133 -15.74 -13.61 -5.52
N GLY A 134 -15.71 -12.67 -4.57
CA GLY A 134 -16.79 -11.73 -4.28
C GLY A 134 -16.31 -10.28 -4.35
N GLY A 135 -17.28 -9.38 -4.47
CA GLY A 135 -17.08 -7.93 -4.54
C GLY A 135 -17.55 -7.15 -3.30
N GLN A 136 -18.17 -7.84 -2.34
CA GLN A 136 -18.71 -7.28 -1.09
C GLN A 136 -18.43 -8.25 0.05
N LEU A 137 -17.94 -7.71 1.18
CA LEU A 137 -17.73 -8.49 2.40
C LEU A 137 -19.00 -8.53 3.25
N THR A 138 -19.75 -7.43 3.28
CA THR A 138 -20.96 -7.26 4.07
C THR A 138 -22.00 -6.47 3.28
N THR A 139 -23.28 -6.73 3.51
CA THR A 139 -24.38 -5.88 3.03
C THR A 139 -24.85 -4.94 4.14
N ALA A 140 -25.76 -4.00 3.81
CA ALA A 140 -26.33 -3.09 4.81
C ALA A 140 -27.15 -3.83 5.89
N ASP A 141 -27.71 -5.00 5.56
CA ASP A 141 -28.52 -5.81 6.47
C ASP A 141 -27.66 -6.62 7.47
N ASP A 142 -26.37 -6.84 7.15
CA ASP A 142 -25.45 -7.66 7.95
C ASP A 142 -24.72 -6.85 9.04
N GLY A 143 -24.80 -5.51 8.99
CA GLY A 143 -24.14 -4.60 9.94
C GLY A 143 -23.02 -3.76 9.30
N PRO A 144 -22.26 -2.99 10.12
CA PRO A 144 -21.21 -2.11 9.62
C PRO A 144 -20.04 -2.89 9.04
N LEU A 145 -19.43 -2.37 7.98
CA LEU A 145 -18.17 -2.88 7.45
C LEU A 145 -17.03 -2.57 8.43
N LYS A 146 -16.61 -3.55 9.22
CA LYS A 146 -15.49 -3.39 10.17
C LYS A 146 -14.15 -3.05 9.50
N MET A 147 -13.99 -3.48 8.24
CA MET A 147 -12.84 -3.16 7.39
C MET A 147 -12.97 -1.77 6.73
N GLY A 148 -14.03 -1.03 7.03
CA GLY A 148 -14.32 0.30 6.51
C GLY A 148 -13.57 1.40 7.23
N GLY A 149 -13.39 2.53 6.56
CA GLY A 149 -12.70 3.70 7.09
C GLY A 149 -13.43 4.32 8.28
N ASP A 150 -14.77 4.35 8.27
CA ASP A 150 -15.55 4.88 9.39
C ASP A 150 -15.35 4.05 10.67
N PHE A 151 -15.47 2.72 10.56
CA PHE A 151 -15.28 1.81 11.68
C PHE A 151 -13.83 1.86 12.21
N ILE A 152 -12.85 1.76 11.31
CA ILE A 152 -11.43 1.80 11.67
C ILE A 152 -11.07 3.11 12.36
N ARG A 153 -11.60 4.25 11.88
CA ARG A 153 -11.38 5.56 12.49
C ARG A 153 -11.92 5.60 13.92
N GLU A 154 -13.16 5.18 14.14
CA GLU A 154 -13.77 5.18 15.47
C GLU A 154 -13.04 4.26 16.45
N LEU A 155 -12.73 3.04 16.00
CA LEU A 155 -11.99 2.05 16.77
C LEU A 155 -10.61 2.58 17.18
N ASN A 156 -9.83 3.07 16.21
CA ASN A 156 -8.47 3.52 16.44
C ASN A 156 -8.44 4.78 17.34
N SER A 157 -9.36 5.73 17.11
CA SER A 157 -9.47 6.93 17.94
C SER A 157 -9.84 6.59 19.38
N GLY A 158 -10.77 5.64 19.57
CA GLY A 158 -11.19 5.17 20.89
C GLY A 158 -10.09 4.50 21.70
N ARG A 159 -9.03 4.02 21.03
CA ARG A 159 -7.85 3.39 21.62
C ARG A 159 -6.63 4.31 21.74
N GLY A 160 -6.76 5.58 21.33
CA GLY A 160 -5.69 6.58 21.40
C GLY A 160 -4.74 6.60 20.19
N GLY A 161 -5.10 5.94 19.08
CA GLY A 161 -4.36 6.05 17.83
C GLY A 161 -4.57 7.40 17.12
N GLU A 162 -3.70 7.69 16.15
CA GLU A 162 -3.81 8.93 15.36
C GLU A 162 -4.55 8.67 14.06
N ILE A 163 -5.50 9.54 13.71
CA ILE A 163 -6.24 9.46 12.44
C ILE A 163 -5.66 10.32 11.32
N SER A 164 -4.67 11.17 11.63
CA SER A 164 -4.07 12.11 10.68
C SER A 164 -2.58 12.27 10.98
N HIS A 165 -1.75 11.71 10.11
CA HIS A 165 -0.30 11.68 10.21
C HIS A 165 0.35 12.07 8.87
N ALA A 166 1.48 12.78 8.94
CA ALA A 166 2.19 13.24 7.75
C ALA A 166 3.19 12.17 7.30
N CYS A 167 3.00 11.60 6.10
CA CYS A 167 3.93 10.60 5.57
C CYS A 167 5.34 11.13 5.30
N MET A 168 5.48 12.44 5.03
CA MET A 168 6.75 13.10 4.76
C MET A 168 6.71 14.56 5.23
N PRO A 169 7.88 15.20 5.46
CA PRO A 169 7.94 16.62 5.78
C PRO A 169 7.22 17.48 4.74
N GLY A 170 6.34 18.37 5.21
CA GLY A 170 5.58 19.28 4.35
C GLY A 170 4.27 18.72 3.79
N CYS A 171 3.92 17.45 4.06
CA CYS A 171 2.61 16.92 3.66
C CYS A 171 1.46 17.66 4.36
N LEU A 172 0.61 18.33 3.58
CA LEU A 172 -0.57 19.07 4.06
C LEU A 172 -1.83 18.21 4.10
N ILE A 173 -1.86 17.09 3.36
CA ILE A 173 -3.01 16.17 3.28
C ILE A 173 -3.14 15.36 4.56
N LYS A 174 -2.02 14.78 5.04
CA LYS A 174 -1.95 13.97 6.26
C LYS A 174 -2.95 12.81 6.30
N CYS A 175 -2.99 12.02 5.22
CA CYS A 175 -3.92 10.89 5.08
C CYS A 175 -3.51 9.64 5.87
N SER A 176 -2.27 9.57 6.36
CA SER A 176 -1.78 8.42 7.11
C SER A 176 -2.47 8.37 8.49
N ASN A 177 -2.64 7.20 9.06
CA ASN A 177 -2.98 7.00 10.46
C ASN A 177 -1.78 6.40 11.22
N VAL A 178 -1.88 6.38 12.54
CA VAL A 178 -1.05 5.57 13.44
C VAL A 178 -2.03 4.64 14.14
N TYR A 179 -2.06 3.38 13.71
CA TYR A 179 -2.99 2.38 14.20
C TYR A 179 -2.43 1.68 15.44
N VAL A 180 -3.23 1.59 16.49
CA VAL A 180 -2.84 0.99 17.77
C VAL A 180 -3.74 -0.20 18.14
N ASP A 181 -3.20 -1.14 18.90
CA ASP A 181 -3.99 -2.23 19.48
C ASP A 181 -4.82 -1.76 20.70
N ASP A 182 -5.54 -2.69 21.31
CA ASP A 182 -6.39 -2.47 22.49
C ASP A 182 -5.60 -2.03 23.75
N THR A 183 -4.28 -2.19 23.76
CA THR A 183 -3.39 -1.69 24.81
C THR A 183 -2.82 -0.30 24.51
N GLY A 184 -3.11 0.26 23.33
CA GLY A 184 -2.53 1.50 22.83
C GLY A 184 -1.12 1.32 22.25
N ARG A 185 -0.66 0.08 22.03
CA ARG A 185 0.63 -0.17 21.37
C ARG A 185 0.48 0.07 19.88
N GLU A 186 1.35 0.90 19.33
CA GLU A 186 1.43 1.10 17.88
C GLU A 186 1.71 -0.22 17.15
N LEU A 187 0.85 -0.53 16.17
CA LEU A 187 1.02 -1.67 15.27
C LEU A 187 1.63 -1.20 13.95
N VAL A 188 0.98 -0.22 13.30
CA VAL A 188 1.33 0.22 11.96
C VAL A 188 1.03 1.70 11.74
N SER A 189 1.87 2.35 10.94
CA SER A 189 1.60 3.68 10.41
C SER A 189 1.93 3.70 8.92
N PRO A 190 0.95 3.56 8.01
CA PRO A 190 -0.49 3.44 8.20
C PRO A 190 -1.07 2.02 7.98
N LEU A 191 -2.34 1.85 8.37
CA LEU A 191 -3.23 0.81 7.85
C LEU A 191 -3.96 1.35 6.60
N GLU A 192 -3.38 1.09 5.42
CA GLU A 192 -3.91 1.55 4.12
C GLU A 192 -5.00 0.63 3.57
N TYR A 193 -5.87 1.19 2.71
CA TYR A 193 -6.91 0.46 1.99
C TYR A 193 -6.39 -0.76 1.23
N GLU A 194 -5.29 -0.65 0.51
CA GLU A 194 -4.75 -1.77 -0.28
C GLU A 194 -4.39 -2.97 0.59
N THR A 195 -3.79 -2.72 1.76
CA THR A 195 -3.50 -3.75 2.75
C THR A 195 -4.81 -4.34 3.30
N ILE A 196 -5.80 -3.50 3.64
CA ILE A 196 -7.13 -3.96 4.09
C ILE A 196 -7.79 -4.86 3.03
N GLY A 197 -7.75 -4.44 1.76
CA GLY A 197 -8.35 -5.15 0.65
C GLY A 197 -7.64 -6.48 0.36
N LEU A 198 -6.33 -6.47 0.13
CA LEU A 198 -5.62 -7.67 -0.34
C LEU A 198 -5.13 -8.59 0.78
N LEU A 199 -4.62 -8.03 1.87
CA LEU A 199 -4.13 -8.80 3.02
C LEU A 199 -5.25 -9.05 4.05
N GLY A 200 -6.39 -8.38 3.92
CA GLY A 200 -7.58 -8.61 4.74
C GLY A 200 -8.68 -9.35 3.98
N THR A 201 -9.57 -8.59 3.33
CA THR A 201 -10.84 -9.12 2.80
C THR A 201 -10.64 -10.15 1.68
N ASN A 202 -9.63 -9.95 0.84
CA ASN A 202 -9.25 -10.90 -0.19
C ASN A 202 -8.72 -12.23 0.38
N CYS A 203 -8.19 -12.21 1.60
CA CYS A 203 -7.82 -13.43 2.35
C CYS A 203 -8.95 -13.93 3.26
N GLY A 204 -10.10 -13.26 3.28
CA GLY A 204 -11.29 -13.64 4.05
C GLY A 204 -11.31 -13.16 5.50
N LEU A 205 -10.41 -12.27 5.91
CA LEU A 205 -10.44 -11.65 7.24
C LEU A 205 -11.55 -10.60 7.35
N THR A 206 -12.11 -10.45 8.56
CA THR A 206 -13.18 -9.47 8.87
C THR A 206 -12.83 -8.49 9.99
N GLU A 207 -11.70 -8.68 10.69
CA GLU A 207 -11.28 -7.81 11.80
C GLU A 207 -10.04 -6.97 11.41
N PRO A 208 -10.07 -5.64 11.58
CA PRO A 208 -8.95 -4.77 11.21
C PRO A 208 -7.69 -5.00 12.05
N ASP A 209 -7.83 -5.45 13.31
CA ASP A 209 -6.71 -5.77 14.19
C ASP A 209 -5.85 -6.92 13.63
N ASP A 210 -6.48 -7.90 12.99
CA ASP A 210 -5.78 -9.04 12.38
C ASP A 210 -4.94 -8.57 11.20
N VAL A 211 -5.51 -7.71 10.35
CA VAL A 211 -4.80 -7.11 9.21
C VAL A 211 -3.66 -6.22 9.69
N ALA A 212 -3.86 -5.44 10.74
CA ALA A 212 -2.83 -4.57 11.30
C ALA A 212 -1.61 -5.38 11.80
N ARG A 213 -1.81 -6.53 12.44
CA ARG A 213 -0.71 -7.42 12.88
C ARG A 213 0.04 -8.07 11.71
N LEU A 214 -0.68 -8.48 10.67
CA LEU A 214 -0.06 -8.98 9.44
C LEU A 214 0.74 -7.88 8.72
N ASN A 215 0.20 -6.65 8.69
CA ASN A 215 0.84 -5.48 8.09
C ASN A 215 2.09 -5.04 8.89
N GLU A 216 2.07 -5.12 10.22
CA GLU A 216 3.25 -4.89 11.08
C GLU A 216 4.40 -5.81 10.64
N THR A 217 4.10 -7.09 10.43
CA THR A 217 5.07 -8.08 9.97
C THR A 217 5.51 -7.83 8.53
N ALA A 218 4.59 -7.50 7.62
CA ALA A 218 4.91 -7.19 6.22
C ALA A 218 5.84 -5.97 6.09
N ASN A 219 5.59 -4.92 6.88
CA ASN A 219 6.44 -3.72 6.94
C ASN A 219 7.84 -4.05 7.45
N ASP A 220 7.95 -4.89 8.49
CA ASP A 220 9.25 -5.33 9.00
C ASP A 220 10.03 -6.20 8.01
N LEU A 221 9.33 -7.03 7.23
CA LEU A 221 9.92 -7.81 6.15
C LEU A 221 10.29 -6.95 4.92
N GLY A 222 9.66 -5.79 4.77
CA GLY A 222 9.83 -4.90 3.61
C GLY A 222 9.21 -5.45 2.34
N VAL A 223 8.00 -6.01 2.43
CA VAL A 223 7.29 -6.62 1.29
C VAL A 223 6.03 -5.86 0.90
N ASP A 224 5.67 -5.94 -0.38
CA ASP A 224 4.41 -5.44 -0.92
C ASP A 224 3.22 -6.20 -0.31
N SER A 225 2.38 -5.51 0.47
CA SER A 225 1.19 -6.10 1.10
C SER A 225 0.13 -6.54 0.08
N ILE A 226 0.09 -5.92 -1.11
CA ILE A 226 -0.82 -6.30 -2.20
C ILE A 226 -0.39 -7.66 -2.76
N GLU A 227 0.86 -7.78 -3.20
CA GLU A 227 1.41 -9.01 -3.74
C GLU A 227 1.43 -10.14 -2.70
N LEU A 228 1.73 -9.82 -1.43
CA LEU A 228 1.65 -10.77 -0.32
C LEU A 228 0.22 -11.30 -0.14
N GLY A 229 -0.76 -10.41 0.01
CA GLY A 229 -2.15 -10.78 0.24
C GLY A 229 -2.74 -11.58 -0.92
N ALA A 230 -2.48 -11.18 -2.16
CA ALA A 230 -2.88 -11.95 -3.33
C ALA A 230 -2.21 -13.33 -3.40
N THR A 231 -0.93 -13.43 -3.03
CA THR A 231 -0.21 -14.71 -2.99
C THR A 231 -0.82 -15.66 -1.96
N ILE A 232 -1.12 -15.15 -0.76
CA ILE A 232 -1.75 -15.93 0.31
C ILE A 232 -3.17 -16.36 -0.10
N ALA A 233 -3.95 -15.48 -0.73
CA ALA A 233 -5.28 -15.84 -1.22
C ALA A 233 -5.23 -16.95 -2.29
N VAL A 234 -4.20 -16.96 -3.15
CA VAL A 234 -3.96 -18.06 -4.11
C VAL A 234 -3.54 -19.35 -3.41
N LEU A 235 -2.76 -19.28 -2.33
CA LEU A 235 -2.46 -20.46 -1.49
C LEU A 235 -3.73 -21.04 -0.86
N MET A 236 -4.62 -20.18 -0.37
CA MET A 236 -5.92 -20.60 0.18
C MET A 236 -6.83 -21.21 -0.90
N GLU A 237 -6.84 -20.66 -2.12
CA GLU A 237 -7.58 -21.26 -3.24
C GLU A 237 -7.01 -22.62 -3.69
N ALA A 238 -5.71 -22.83 -3.51
CA ALA A 238 -5.07 -24.14 -3.72
C ALA A 238 -5.39 -25.16 -2.61
N GLY A 239 -6.04 -24.75 -1.52
CA GLY A 239 -6.36 -25.60 -0.37
C GLY A 239 -5.23 -25.74 0.65
N GLU A 240 -4.17 -24.93 0.57
CA GLU A 240 -3.07 -24.95 1.56
C GLU A 240 -3.50 -24.37 2.93
N GLY A 241 -4.58 -23.58 2.95
CA GLY A 241 -5.19 -23.00 4.14
C GLY A 241 -6.63 -22.55 3.88
N ALA A 242 -7.41 -22.31 4.92
CA ALA A 242 -8.78 -21.80 4.77
C ALA A 242 -8.81 -20.27 4.65
N PHE A 243 -9.74 -19.72 3.87
CA PHE A 243 -10.00 -18.29 3.88
C PHE A 243 -10.43 -17.83 5.28
N GLY A 244 -9.78 -16.78 5.78
CA GLY A 244 -9.98 -16.26 7.14
C GLY A 244 -9.10 -16.92 8.21
N ASP A 245 -8.23 -17.87 7.85
CA ASP A 245 -7.31 -18.51 8.79
C ASP A 245 -6.08 -17.62 9.07
N LEU A 246 -6.18 -16.77 10.09
CA LEU A 246 -5.10 -15.89 10.52
C LEU A 246 -3.82 -16.65 10.88
N GLY A 247 -3.93 -17.82 11.51
CA GLY A 247 -2.78 -18.63 11.92
C GLY A 247 -1.99 -19.12 10.71
N PHE A 248 -2.68 -19.56 9.67
CA PHE A 248 -2.05 -19.91 8.39
C PHE A 248 -1.36 -18.71 7.73
N MET A 249 -1.98 -17.53 7.74
CA MET A 249 -1.38 -16.32 7.18
C MET A 249 -0.10 -15.91 7.92
N GLN A 250 -0.11 -15.99 9.25
CA GLN A 250 1.07 -15.75 10.09
C GLN A 250 2.17 -16.78 9.81
N ALA A 251 1.82 -18.07 9.67
CA ALA A 251 2.78 -19.09 9.30
C ALA A 251 3.42 -18.83 7.93
N CYS A 252 2.66 -18.35 6.94
CA CYS A 252 3.21 -17.96 5.64
C CYS A 252 4.25 -16.83 5.76
N LEU A 253 3.97 -15.83 6.58
CA LEU A 253 4.91 -14.72 6.85
C LEU A 253 6.19 -15.21 7.53
N GLU A 254 6.08 -16.16 8.47
CA GLU A 254 7.26 -16.75 9.12
C GLU A 254 8.11 -17.59 8.16
N GLU A 255 7.49 -18.33 7.24
CA GLU A 255 8.22 -19.02 6.17
C GLU A 255 8.98 -18.02 5.27
N ILE A 256 8.32 -16.91 4.90
CA ILE A 256 8.93 -15.80 4.14
C ILE A 256 10.08 -15.15 4.93
N ARG A 257 9.90 -14.91 6.23
CA ARG A 257 10.93 -14.35 7.12
C ARG A 257 12.16 -15.25 7.18
N ALA A 258 11.94 -16.54 7.37
CA ALA A 258 13.00 -17.55 7.44
C ALA A 258 13.71 -17.73 6.09
N GLY A 259 13.08 -17.31 4.98
CA GLY A 259 13.56 -17.61 3.64
C GLY A 259 13.70 -19.11 3.46
N SER A 260 12.72 -19.90 3.93
CA SER A 260 12.71 -21.35 3.72
C SER A 260 12.50 -21.69 2.24
N GLU A 261 12.47 -22.97 1.89
CA GLU A 261 12.07 -23.38 0.53
C GLU A 261 10.65 -22.90 0.19
N LYS A 262 9.69 -23.10 1.09
CA LYS A 262 8.31 -22.58 0.96
C LYS A 262 8.28 -21.06 0.94
N GLY A 263 8.99 -20.42 1.87
CA GLY A 263 9.10 -18.98 1.96
C GLY A 263 9.64 -18.33 0.69
N ARG A 264 10.68 -18.91 0.07
CA ARG A 264 11.21 -18.45 -1.22
C ARG A 264 10.21 -18.63 -2.36
N LEU A 265 9.43 -19.71 -2.35
CA LEU A 265 8.33 -19.89 -3.31
C LEU A 265 7.26 -18.81 -3.11
N TYR A 266 6.82 -18.56 -1.88
CA TYR A 266 5.82 -17.55 -1.56
C TYR A 266 6.31 -16.15 -1.94
N ALA A 267 7.53 -15.79 -1.53
CA ALA A 267 8.17 -14.53 -1.86
C ALA A 267 8.42 -14.32 -3.36
N SER A 268 8.28 -15.36 -4.19
CA SER A 268 8.42 -15.26 -5.64
C SER A 268 7.20 -14.65 -6.36
N GLY A 269 6.10 -14.41 -5.63
CA GLY A 269 4.93 -13.67 -6.08
C GLY A 269 3.79 -14.54 -6.61
N THR A 270 2.61 -13.92 -6.71
CA THR A 270 1.30 -14.55 -6.91
C THR A 270 1.27 -15.38 -8.19
N ALA A 271 1.81 -14.85 -9.29
CA ALA A 271 1.84 -15.55 -10.58
C ALA A 271 2.66 -16.85 -10.54
N ARG A 272 3.79 -16.86 -9.82
CA ARG A 272 4.67 -18.03 -9.74
C ARG A 272 4.12 -19.08 -8.80
N VAL A 273 3.56 -18.66 -7.67
CA VAL A 273 2.87 -19.55 -6.72
C VAL A 273 1.67 -20.21 -7.39
N GLY A 274 0.81 -19.43 -8.05
CA GLY A 274 -0.34 -19.97 -8.77
C GLY A 274 0.04 -20.97 -9.85
N ALA A 275 1.12 -20.70 -10.61
CA ALA A 275 1.64 -21.64 -11.60
C ALA A 275 2.20 -22.94 -10.96
N ALA A 276 2.95 -22.82 -9.85
CA ALA A 276 3.52 -23.98 -9.15
C ALA A 276 2.44 -24.91 -8.58
N LEU A 277 1.36 -24.33 -8.07
CA LEU A 277 0.23 -25.06 -7.48
C LEU A 277 -0.87 -25.39 -8.49
N LYS A 278 -0.72 -24.97 -9.75
CA LYS A 278 -1.70 -25.17 -10.83
C LYS A 278 -3.08 -24.61 -10.49
N VAL A 279 -3.11 -23.46 -9.80
CA VAL A 279 -4.36 -22.75 -9.48
C VAL A 279 -4.96 -22.19 -10.76
N ALA A 280 -6.25 -22.45 -10.98
CA ALA A 280 -6.94 -22.04 -12.20
C ALA A 280 -7.11 -20.52 -12.29
N ARG A 281 -7.31 -19.85 -11.15
CA ARG A 281 -7.62 -18.43 -11.07
C ARG A 281 -6.54 -17.69 -10.29
N VAL A 282 -5.74 -16.94 -11.04
CA VAL A 282 -4.61 -16.19 -10.50
C VAL A 282 -4.80 -14.73 -10.93
N PRO A 283 -5.35 -13.86 -10.06
CA PRO A 283 -5.66 -12.46 -10.39
C PRO A 283 -4.39 -11.61 -10.56
N VAL A 284 -3.74 -11.72 -11.72
CA VAL A 284 -2.50 -11.00 -12.06
C VAL A 284 -2.58 -10.35 -13.43
N ILE A 285 -1.93 -9.19 -13.58
CA ILE A 285 -1.66 -8.55 -14.87
C ILE A 285 -0.14 -8.43 -14.99
N LYS A 286 0.43 -8.86 -16.13
CA LYS A 286 1.89 -8.87 -16.36
C LYS A 286 2.65 -9.59 -15.22
N LYS A 287 2.06 -10.65 -14.67
CA LYS A 287 2.57 -11.47 -13.55
C LYS A 287 2.68 -10.76 -12.20
N GLN A 288 2.07 -9.59 -12.05
CA GLN A 288 1.95 -8.85 -10.80
C GLN A 288 0.49 -8.88 -10.31
N ALA A 289 0.26 -9.01 -9.01
CA ALA A 289 -1.08 -9.09 -8.42
C ALA A 289 -1.92 -7.85 -8.68
N ILE A 290 -3.20 -8.03 -8.99
CA ILE A 290 -4.15 -6.91 -9.14
C ILE A 290 -4.35 -6.22 -7.77
N SER A 291 -4.32 -4.88 -7.76
CA SER A 291 -4.62 -4.06 -6.58
C SER A 291 -6.09 -4.17 -6.13
N ALA A 292 -6.48 -3.54 -5.03
CA ALA A 292 -7.75 -3.77 -4.34
C ALA A 292 -9.01 -3.30 -5.07
N TYR A 293 -8.95 -3.07 -6.37
CA TYR A 293 -10.06 -2.62 -7.20
C TYR A 293 -10.46 -3.73 -8.15
N ASP A 294 -11.67 -4.28 -7.98
CA ASP A 294 -12.18 -5.30 -8.88
C ASP A 294 -12.37 -4.72 -10.30
N PRO A 295 -11.59 -5.18 -11.30
CA PRO A 295 -11.64 -4.62 -12.64
C PRO A 295 -12.95 -4.96 -13.38
N ARG A 296 -13.78 -5.87 -12.85
CA ARG A 296 -15.12 -6.17 -13.39
C ARG A 296 -16.13 -5.05 -13.11
N VAL A 297 -15.86 -4.20 -12.13
CA VAL A 297 -16.72 -3.07 -11.74
C VAL A 297 -16.02 -1.74 -12.00
N ILE A 298 -14.72 -1.65 -11.69
CA ILE A 298 -13.92 -0.43 -11.87
C ILE A 298 -13.07 -0.59 -13.14
N GLU A 299 -13.75 -0.62 -14.27
CA GLU A 299 -13.17 -0.98 -15.57
C GLU A 299 -12.05 -0.02 -15.99
N VAL A 300 -12.22 1.29 -15.76
CA VAL A 300 -11.20 2.31 -16.08
C VAL A 300 -9.87 2.00 -15.40
N THR A 301 -9.87 1.67 -14.11
CA THR A 301 -8.66 1.29 -13.36
C THR A 301 -8.10 -0.02 -13.92
N GLY A 302 -8.95 -0.98 -14.27
CA GLY A 302 -8.56 -2.22 -14.96
C GLY A 302 -7.80 -1.96 -16.26
N ILE A 303 -8.31 -1.06 -17.11
CA ILE A 303 -7.66 -0.65 -18.37
C ILE A 303 -6.29 -0.02 -18.08
N SER A 304 -6.21 0.89 -17.11
CA SER A 304 -4.95 1.54 -16.73
C SER A 304 -3.87 0.52 -16.35
N MET A 305 -4.21 -0.45 -15.50
CA MET A 305 -3.31 -1.53 -15.09
C MET A 305 -2.88 -2.45 -16.25
N MET A 306 -3.79 -2.73 -17.19
CA MET A 306 -3.48 -3.55 -18.37
C MET A 306 -2.46 -2.86 -19.30
N LEU A 307 -2.57 -1.55 -19.48
CA LEU A 307 -1.77 -0.81 -20.47
C LEU A 307 -0.40 -0.37 -19.94
N THR A 308 -0.30 0.04 -18.67
CA THR A 308 0.94 0.61 -18.10
C THR A 308 2.15 -0.34 -18.11
N ALA A 309 3.36 0.22 -18.23
CA ALA A 309 4.59 -0.55 -18.00
C ALA A 309 4.79 -0.97 -16.53
N GLN A 310 4.13 -0.30 -15.57
CA GLN A 310 4.26 -0.58 -14.13
C GLN A 310 3.70 -1.96 -13.73
N GLY A 311 2.81 -2.53 -14.54
CA GLY A 311 2.10 -3.78 -14.22
C GLY A 311 0.71 -3.52 -13.63
N ALA A 312 0.24 -4.45 -12.81
CA ALA A 312 -1.06 -4.43 -12.16
C ALA A 312 -1.14 -3.39 -11.03
N ASP A 313 -0.87 -2.12 -11.32
CA ASP A 313 -0.78 -1.02 -10.36
C ASP A 313 -1.85 0.05 -10.59
N HIS A 314 -2.78 0.23 -9.65
CA HIS A 314 -3.80 1.27 -9.76
C HIS A 314 -3.22 2.69 -9.68
N THR A 315 -2.04 2.89 -9.07
CA THR A 315 -1.49 4.24 -8.89
C THR A 315 -1.15 4.92 -10.22
N VAL A 316 -0.95 4.13 -11.28
CA VAL A 316 -0.80 4.65 -12.64
C VAL A 316 -2.06 5.38 -13.13
N GLY A 317 -3.25 5.08 -12.61
CA GLY A 317 -4.47 5.67 -13.12
C GLY A 317 -5.71 5.05 -12.49
N ASN A 318 -6.10 5.58 -11.32
CA ASN A 318 -7.21 5.06 -10.52
C ASN A 318 -8.45 5.95 -10.63
N ALA A 319 -9.60 5.35 -10.95
CA ALA A 319 -10.91 6.01 -11.07
C ALA A 319 -12.05 5.20 -10.41
N PRO A 320 -12.01 4.97 -9.08
CA PRO A 320 -12.99 4.13 -8.40
C PRO A 320 -14.39 4.74 -8.33
N SER A 321 -14.53 6.05 -8.55
CA SER A 321 -15.81 6.76 -8.55
C SER A 321 -16.39 7.00 -9.94
N PHE A 322 -15.69 6.58 -11.01
CA PHE A 322 -16.19 6.72 -12.37
C PHE A 322 -17.23 5.63 -12.66
N LYS A 323 -18.45 6.01 -13.03
CA LYS A 323 -19.51 5.08 -13.42
C LYS A 323 -19.22 4.53 -14.80
N CYS A 324 -18.86 3.25 -14.88
CA CYS A 324 -18.53 2.57 -16.12
C CYS A 324 -19.79 2.07 -16.86
N ASP A 325 -20.87 1.82 -16.14
CA ASP A 325 -22.15 1.43 -16.73
C ASP A 325 -22.62 2.44 -17.80
N ASP A 326 -23.21 1.93 -18.88
CA ASP A 326 -23.71 2.70 -20.03
C ASP A 326 -22.63 3.50 -20.80
N LYS A 327 -21.33 3.25 -20.56
CA LYS A 327 -20.22 3.86 -21.30
C LYS A 327 -19.73 2.99 -22.45
N SER A 328 -19.36 3.65 -23.54
CA SER A 328 -18.65 3.00 -24.63
C SER A 328 -17.20 2.71 -24.24
N ILE A 329 -16.58 1.71 -24.87
CA ILE A 329 -15.14 1.41 -24.71
C ILE A 329 -14.28 2.66 -24.97
N ALA A 330 -14.66 3.48 -25.95
CA ALA A 330 -13.93 4.71 -26.26
C ALA A 330 -13.95 5.71 -25.10
N GLU A 331 -15.08 5.86 -24.40
CA GLU A 331 -15.18 6.70 -23.20
C GLU A 331 -14.32 6.15 -22.05
N LEU A 332 -14.36 4.83 -21.81
CA LEU A 332 -13.56 4.20 -20.76
C LEU A 332 -12.05 4.36 -21.02
N VAL A 333 -11.62 4.18 -22.27
CA VAL A 333 -10.21 4.37 -22.68
C VAL A 333 -9.79 5.83 -22.55
N ALA A 334 -10.65 6.78 -22.94
CA ALA A 334 -10.36 8.20 -22.80
C ALA A 334 -10.17 8.59 -21.33
N GLU A 335 -11.03 8.11 -20.44
CA GLU A 335 -10.90 8.36 -19.00
C GLU A 335 -9.64 7.69 -18.42
N SER A 336 -9.33 6.45 -18.82
CA SER A 336 -8.10 5.77 -18.40
C SER A 336 -6.85 6.56 -18.81
N LEU A 337 -6.81 7.07 -20.05
CA LEU A 337 -5.70 7.89 -20.53
C LEU A 337 -5.58 9.19 -19.72
N ARG A 338 -6.71 9.86 -19.41
CA ARG A 338 -6.73 11.05 -18.57
C ARG A 338 -6.14 10.78 -17.19
N MET A 339 -6.56 9.68 -16.55
CA MET A 339 -6.01 9.25 -15.26
C MET A 339 -4.51 8.95 -15.32
N GLN A 340 -4.06 8.30 -16.39
CA GLN A 340 -2.64 8.00 -16.59
C GLN A 340 -1.79 9.26 -16.77
N ILE A 341 -2.28 10.25 -17.52
CA ILE A 341 -1.59 11.54 -17.67
C ILE A 341 -1.47 12.23 -16.31
N ASN A 342 -2.56 12.27 -15.54
CA ASN A 342 -2.58 12.94 -14.23
C ASN A 342 -1.62 12.29 -13.23
N SER A 343 -1.57 10.96 -13.16
CA SER A 343 -0.61 10.24 -12.32
C SER A 343 0.83 10.47 -12.80
N ALA A 344 1.10 10.41 -14.10
CA ALA A 344 2.44 10.64 -14.65
C ALA A 344 2.96 12.05 -14.36
N VAL A 345 2.08 13.06 -14.41
CA VAL A 345 2.42 14.44 -14.02
C VAL A 345 2.78 14.49 -12.53
N ALA A 346 1.94 13.93 -11.65
CA ALA A 346 2.21 13.93 -10.20
C ALA A 346 3.56 13.28 -9.87
N ASP A 347 3.83 12.08 -10.43
CA ASP A 347 5.09 11.36 -10.23
C ASP A 347 6.29 12.17 -10.74
N SER A 348 6.18 12.81 -11.91
CA SER A 348 7.27 13.60 -12.50
C SER A 348 7.64 14.83 -11.68
N PHE A 349 6.67 15.45 -10.99
CA PHE A 349 6.91 16.58 -10.09
C PHE A 349 7.29 16.15 -8.66
N GLY A 350 7.21 14.86 -8.33
CA GLY A 350 7.37 14.36 -6.96
C GLY A 350 6.22 14.80 -6.03
N LEU A 351 5.02 15.01 -6.59
CA LEU A 351 3.82 15.33 -5.83
C LEU A 351 3.10 14.04 -5.44
N CYS A 352 2.51 14.02 -4.24
CA CYS A 352 1.64 12.92 -3.84
C CYS A 352 0.41 12.85 -4.76
N VAL A 353 0.06 11.64 -5.21
CA VAL A 353 -1.09 11.38 -6.10
C VAL A 353 -2.41 11.91 -5.52
N PHE A 354 -2.59 11.96 -4.19
CA PHE A 354 -3.80 12.54 -3.58
C PHE A 354 -3.92 14.05 -3.76
N GLY A 355 -2.79 14.73 -4.02
CA GLY A 355 -2.74 16.13 -4.38
C GLY A 355 -3.41 16.43 -5.72
N ARG A 356 -3.61 15.42 -6.59
CA ARG A 356 -4.27 15.58 -7.90
C ARG A 356 -5.70 16.10 -7.79
N SER A 357 -6.36 15.86 -6.66
CA SER A 357 -7.73 16.33 -6.40
C SER A 357 -7.91 17.85 -6.46
N VAL A 358 -6.82 18.62 -6.47
CA VAL A 358 -6.86 20.09 -6.56
C VAL A 358 -5.92 20.68 -7.63
N THR A 359 -5.24 19.83 -8.39
CA THR A 359 -4.36 20.22 -9.51
C THR A 359 -4.85 19.69 -10.85
N ASP A 360 -5.80 18.76 -10.84
CA ASP A 360 -6.54 18.34 -12.02
C ASP A 360 -7.63 19.40 -12.29
N ASP A 361 -7.32 20.35 -13.17
CA ASP A 361 -8.21 21.47 -13.53
C ASP A 361 -9.23 21.07 -14.63
N ASN A 362 -9.29 19.79 -15.05
CA ASN A 362 -10.10 19.30 -16.18
C ASN A 362 -11.34 18.50 -15.73
#